data_AF-A0A956LJQ6-F1
#
_entry.id   AF-A0A956LJQ6-F1
#
_cell.length_a   1.000
_cell.length_b   1.000
_cell.length_c   1.000
_cell.angle_alpha   90.00
_cell.angle_beta   90.00
_cell.angle_gamma   90.00
#
_symmetry.space_group_name_H-M   'P 1'
#
loop_
_entity.id
_entity.type
_entity.pdbx_description
1 polymer ?
#
loop_
_entity_poly.entity_id
_entity_poly.type
_entity_poly.pdbx_seq_one_letter_code
_entity_poly.pdbx_strand_id
1 'polypeptide(L)' 'MSVLTIGIAGGSGSGKTTIARKVAEAIPRGVTILEHDCYYRDRQDLTYEERCQLNFDHPDALETEL' A
#
# COMPACT_ATOMS: atom_id res chain seq x y z
N MET A 1 -3.06 -15.48 20.48
CA MET A 1 -3.44 -15.47 19.05
C MET A 1 -2.21 -15.04 18.26
N SER A 2 -1.77 -15.84 17.29
CA SER A 2 -0.64 -15.50 16.42
C SER A 2 -1.17 -15.05 15.06
N VAL A 3 -0.68 -13.92 14.57
CA VAL A 3 -0.99 -13.40 13.22
C VAL A 3 0.22 -13.67 12.32
N LEU A 4 -0.02 -14.14 11.10
CA LEU A 4 1.01 -14.25 10.06
C LEU A 4 0.90 -13.02 9.16
N THR A 5 1.96 -12.23 9.09
CA THR A 5 2.05 -11.07 8.18
C THR A 5 2.83 -11.44 6.94
N ILE A 6 2.29 -11.13 5.76
CA ILE A 6 2.94 -11.36 4.46
C ILE A 6 3.05 -10.02 3.74
N GLY A 7 4.29 -9.60 3.45
CA GLY A 7 4.55 -8.42 2.62
C GLY A 7 4.60 -8.78 1.13
N ILE A 8 3.89 -8.02 0.29
CA ILE A 8 3.90 -8.16 -1.18
C ILE A 8 4.41 -6.84 -1.78
N ALA A 9 5.67 -6.84 -2.24
CA ALA A 9 6.34 -5.66 -2.80
C ALA A 9 6.65 -5.80 -4.30
N GLY A 10 6.90 -4.68 -4.98
CA GLY A 10 7.19 -4.62 -6.42
C GLY A 10 6.75 -3.30 -7.04
N GLY A 11 7.24 -3.01 -8.26
CA GLY A 11 6.89 -1.78 -8.98
C GLY A 11 5.41 -1.65 -9.35
N SER A 12 4.99 -0.47 -9.79
CA SER A 12 3.65 -0.27 -10.35
C SER A 12 3.42 -1.19 -11.56
N GLY A 13 2.22 -1.75 -11.69
CA GLY A 13 1.87 -2.68 -12.77
C GLY A 13 2.45 -4.10 -12.66
N SER A 14 3.22 -4.44 -11.62
CA SER A 14 3.85 -5.76 -11.48
C SER A 14 2.90 -6.90 -11.07
N GLY A 15 1.63 -6.60 -10.78
CA GLY A 15 0.63 -7.61 -10.39
C GLY A 15 0.47 -7.85 -8.89
N LYS A 16 1.02 -7.00 -8.01
CA LYS A 16 0.89 -7.12 -6.54
C LYS A 16 -0.55 -7.34 -6.07
N THR A 17 -1.47 -6.48 -6.49
CA THR A 17 -2.89 -6.54 -6.14
C THR A 17 -3.52 -7.86 -6.58
N THR A 18 -3.14 -8.36 -7.76
CA THR A 18 -3.61 -9.66 -8.27
C THR A 18 -3.13 -10.80 -7.38
N ILE A 19 -1.86 -10.80 -6.98
CA ILE A 19 -1.30 -11.82 -6.09
C ILE A 19 -1.98 -11.77 -4.71
N ALA A 20 -2.11 -10.58 -4.12
CA ALA A 20 -2.75 -10.39 -2.81
C ALA A 20 -4.18 -10.94 -2.81
N ARG A 21 -4.97 -10.63 -3.84
CA ARG A 21 -6.35 -11.13 -3.99
C ARG A 21 -6.38 -12.64 -4.15
N LYS A 22 -5.55 -13.22 -5.02
CA LYS A 22 -5.49 -14.68 -5.21
C LYS A 22 -5.10 -15.44 -3.94
N VAL A 23 -4.16 -14.90 -3.16
CA VAL A 23 -3.79 -15.47 -1.85
C VAL A 23 -4.96 -15.41 -0.87
N ALA A 24 -5.67 -14.27 -0.80
CA ALA A 24 -6.83 -14.13 0.05
C ALA A 24 -7.99 -15.06 -0.35
N GLU A 25 -8.26 -15.22 -1.65
CA GLU A 25 -9.27 -16.14 -2.20
C GLU A 25 -8.95 -17.61 -1.91
N ALA A 26 -7.67 -17.99 -1.87
CA ALA A 26 -7.23 -19.34 -1.58
C ALA A 26 -7.38 -19.73 -0.10
N ILE A 27 -7.57 -18.75 0.80
CA ILE A 27 -7.68 -18.98 2.24
C ILE A 27 -9.16 -18.83 2.66
N PRO A 28 -9.79 -19.86 3.26
CA PRO A 28 -11.24 -19.87 3.47
C PRO A 28 -11.80 -18.68 4.28
N ARG A 29 -11.10 -18.22 5.33
CA ARG A 29 -11.47 -17.09 6.20
C ARG A 29 -10.24 -16.54 6.93
N GLY A 30 -10.34 -15.32 7.45
CA GLY A 30 -9.35 -14.74 8.37
C GLY A 30 -8.19 -14.00 7.70
N VAL A 31 -8.37 -13.57 6.44
CA VAL A 31 -7.40 -12.74 5.73
C VAL A 31 -7.90 -11.30 5.70
N THR A 32 -7.00 -10.36 5.96
CA THR A 32 -7.19 -8.93 5.74
C THR A 32 -6.09 -8.45 4.81
N ILE A 33 -6.47 -7.71 3.77
CA ILE A 33 -5.51 -7.07 2.86
C ILE A 33 -5.37 -5.62 3.31
N LEU A 34 -4.14 -5.18 3.53
CA LEU A 34 -3.79 -3.79 3.79
C LEU A 34 -2.98 -3.29 2.59
N GLU A 35 -3.51 -2.30 1.88
CA GLU A 35 -2.83 -1.67 0.76
C GLU A 35 -2.02 -0.49 1.29
N HIS A 36 -0.68 -0.57 1.20
CA HIS A 36 0.21 0.47 1.72
C HIS A 36 0.01 1.83 1.01
N ASP A 37 -0.42 1.81 -0.25
CA ASP A 37 -0.73 3.02 -1.03
C ASP A 37 -1.92 3.80 -0.45
N CYS A 38 -2.77 3.19 0.39
CA CYS A 38 -3.84 3.90 1.10
C CYS A 38 -3.33 4.77 2.25
N TYR A 39 -2.05 4.64 2.62
CA TYR A 39 -1.41 5.36 3.71
C TYR A 39 -0.41 6.41 3.19
N TYR A 40 -0.47 6.80 1.91
CA TYR A 40 0.22 8.02 1.50
C TYR A 40 -0.36 9.21 2.24
N ARG A 41 0.50 10.12 2.70
CA ARG A 41 0.08 11.37 3.32
C ARG A 41 -0.81 12.13 2.36
N ASP A 42 -1.97 12.55 2.84
CA ASP A 42 -2.81 13.46 2.07
C ASP A 42 -2.12 14.82 1.98
N ARG A 43 -2.00 15.34 0.75
CA ARG A 43 -1.29 16.60 0.44
C ARG A 43 -2.23 17.65 -0.14
N GLN A 44 -3.35 17.88 0.54
CA GLN A 44 -4.29 18.96 0.21
C GLN A 44 -3.67 20.35 0.39
N ASP A 45 -2.56 20.44 1.13
CA ASP A 45 -1.76 21.66 1.28
C ASP A 45 -1.08 22.10 -0.02
N LEU A 46 -0.96 21.22 -1.01
CA LEU A 46 -0.23 21.45 -2.26
C LEU A 46 -1.13 21.70 -3.47
N THR A 47 -0.65 22.53 -4.39
CA THR A 47 -1.23 22.69 -5.74
C THR A 47 -1.09 21.40 -6.57
N TYR A 48 -1.74 21.35 -7.75
CA TYR A 48 -1.59 20.21 -8.65
C TYR A 48 -0.15 20.07 -9.16
N GLU A 49 0.46 21.18 -9.56
CA GLU A 49 1.83 21.24 -10.08
C GLU A 49 2.86 20.76 -9.04
N GLU A 50 2.68 21.15 -7.77
CA GLU A 50 3.52 20.70 -6.66
C GLU A 50 3.32 19.21 -6.37
N ARG A 51 2.08 18.70 -6.43
CA ARG A 51 1.79 17.26 -6.28
C ARG A 51 2.45 16.42 -7.36
N CYS A 52 2.56 16.92 -8.59
CA CYS A 52 3.26 16.23 -9.67
C CYS A 52 4.77 16.07 -9.44
N GLN A 53 5.37 16.83 -8.52
CA GLN A 53 6.79 16.74 -8.18
C GLN A 53 7.07 15.82 -6.98
N LEU A 54 6.03 15.25 -6.36
CA LEU A 54 6.19 14.37 -5.20
C LEU A 54 6.83 13.03 -5.60
N ASN A 55 7.78 12.58 -4.79
CA ASN A 55 8.36 11.25 -4.87
C ASN A 55 7.61 10.30 -3.92
N PHE A 56 6.65 9.54 -4.44
CA PHE A 56 5.87 8.56 -3.67
C PHE A 56 6.68 7.31 -3.27
N ASP A 57 7.85 7.07 -3.86
CA ASP A 57 8.72 5.97 -3.47
C ASP A 57 9.58 6.31 -2.23
N HIS A 58 9.58 7.58 -1.78
CA HIS A 58 10.30 7.98 -0.57
C HIS A 58 9.54 7.55 0.69
N PRO A 59 10.20 6.99 1.73
CA PRO A 59 9.53 6.57 2.96
C PRO A 59 8.65 7.65 3.61
N ASP A 60 9.08 8.91 3.59
CA ASP A 60 8.35 10.05 4.17
C ASP A 60 7.00 10.34 3.48
N ALA A 61 6.77 9.80 2.28
CA ALA A 61 5.48 9.93 1.60
C ALA A 61 4.36 9.16 2.32
N LEU A 62 4.70 8.20 3.19
CA LEU A 62 3.75 7.39 3.94
C LEU A 62 3.51 7.96 5.35
N GLU A 63 2.28 7.82 5.83
CA GLU A 63 1.88 8.05 7.22
C GLU A 63 2.15 6.77 8.02
N THR A 64 3.38 6.64 8.52
CA THR A 64 3.88 5.44 9.20
C THR A 64 3.86 5.54 10.73
N GLU A 65 3.68 6.76 11.26
CA GLU A 65 3.55 6.99 12.70
C GLU A 65 2.15 6.57 13.19
N LEU A 66 2.09 6.00 14.41
CA LEU A 66 0.88 5.44 15.04
C LEU A 66 0.27 6.40 16.06
#